data_AF-A0A653IZD6-F1
#
_entry.id   AF-A0A653IZD6-F1
#
_cell.length_a   1.000
_cell.length_b   1.000
_cell.length_c   1.000
_cell.angle_alpha   90.00
_cell.angle_beta   90.00
_cell.angle_gamma   90.00
#
_symmetry.space_group_name_H-M   'P 1'
#
loop_
_entity.id
_entity.type
_entity.pdbx_description
1 polymer ?
#
loop_
_entity_poly.entity_id
_entity_poly.type
_entity_poly.pdbx_seq_one_letter_code
_entity_poly.pdbx_strand_id
1 'polypeptide(L)'
;MNEDSFLRFRNVLPRLLVAAGLTALALAVRRKGRVSDAQITYPPLDQPKPLGDGVWIVDSGPISAAGMKLPVRMTMLRLSDGSVLLHSPTRYTPRLAQAIEEIGPVRHLIAPTIAHSSFLAEWQLAYPTAKLWAVPGLRDRGLVRRSGVRIDADLAHAAPAEWADAVDQGLVRGGGGFCEAWFFHRPSRTLVLADLIENMDPAKLPPVTSLLMRAAAATRGTTGFHVRAVLLSKKAEARKSVSHMIATEPRRVIFSHGECFGEHASEHLRRAFAWLMKSG
;
A
#
# COMPACT_ATOMS: atom_id res chain seq x y z
N MET A 1 70.46 25.55 -5.24
CA MET A 1 69.83 24.47 -6.04
C MET A 1 70.06 23.13 -5.34
N ASN A 2 69.10 22.50 -4.68
CA ASN A 2 68.06 22.97 -3.75
C ASN A 2 67.60 21.71 -3.01
N GLU A 3 67.28 21.84 -1.72
CA GLU A 3 66.75 20.80 -0.82
C GLU A 3 65.33 20.32 -1.19
N ASP A 4 64.95 20.30 -2.46
CA ASP A 4 63.58 20.03 -2.92
C ASP A 4 63.33 18.58 -3.38
N SER A 5 64.36 17.73 -3.43
CA SER A 5 64.21 16.36 -3.93
C SER A 5 63.90 15.33 -2.84
N PHE A 6 64.25 15.59 -1.57
CA PHE A 6 64.09 14.64 -0.47
C PHE A 6 62.71 14.67 0.22
N LEU A 7 61.88 15.69 -0.06
CA LEU A 7 60.57 15.89 0.57
C LEU A 7 59.39 15.31 -0.22
N ARG A 8 59.60 14.76 -1.42
CA ARG A 8 58.50 14.22 -2.24
C ARG A 8 58.09 12.78 -1.92
N PHE A 9 58.83 12.03 -1.11
CA PHE A 9 58.50 10.62 -0.81
C PHE A 9 57.84 10.36 0.56
N ARG A 10 57.63 11.39 1.41
CA ARG A 10 57.02 11.21 2.75
C ARG A 10 55.53 11.52 2.87
N ASN A 11 54.86 11.93 1.79
CA ASN A 11 53.44 12.35 1.86
C ASN A 11 52.46 11.57 0.96
N VAL A 12 52.91 10.50 0.29
CA VAL A 12 52.02 9.70 -0.59
C VAL A 12 51.42 8.50 0.14
N LEU A 13 52.13 7.93 1.12
CA LEU A 13 51.68 6.74 1.85
C LEU A 13 50.49 6.96 2.82
N PRO A 14 50.38 8.07 3.58
CA PRO A 14 49.25 8.26 4.50
C PRO A 14 47.95 8.66 3.78
N ARG A 15 48.01 9.18 2.55
CA ARG A 15 46.83 9.56 1.76
C ARG A 15 46.15 8.36 1.08
N LEU A 16 46.91 7.35 0.68
CA LEU A 16 46.38 6.09 0.13
C LEU A 16 45.65 5.25 1.19
N LEU A 17 46.13 5.25 2.45
CA LEU A 17 45.48 4.55 3.56
C LEU A 17 44.17 5.21 4.02
N VAL A 18 44.09 6.55 3.98
CA VAL A 18 42.85 7.29 4.27
C VAL A 18 41.81 7.14 3.15
N ALA A 19 42.23 7.14 1.87
CA ALA A 19 41.34 6.90 0.74
C ALA A 19 40.84 5.44 0.68
N ALA A 20 41.69 4.46 0.98
CA ALA A 20 41.30 3.06 1.11
C ALA A 20 40.38 2.83 2.32
N GLY A 21 40.64 3.50 3.45
CA GLY A 21 39.78 3.48 4.64
C GLY A 21 38.40 4.11 4.41
N LEU A 22 38.33 5.24 3.71
CA LEU A 22 37.05 5.88 3.32
C LEU A 22 36.30 5.07 2.27
N THR A 23 36.98 4.42 1.34
CA THR A 23 36.36 3.55 0.34
C THR A 23 35.89 2.23 0.97
N ALA A 24 36.66 1.64 1.89
CA ALA A 24 36.26 0.47 2.66
C ALA A 24 35.12 0.79 3.64
N LEU A 25 35.10 1.99 4.25
CA LEU A 25 33.99 2.47 5.07
C LEU A 25 32.74 2.75 4.21
N ALA A 26 32.88 3.38 3.03
CA ALA A 26 31.77 3.58 2.10
C ALA A 26 31.24 2.27 1.52
N LEU A 27 32.11 1.29 1.25
CA LEU A 27 31.75 -0.07 0.84
C LEU A 27 31.15 -0.87 2.00
N ALA A 28 31.60 -0.68 3.24
CA ALA A 28 31.02 -1.28 4.44
C ALA A 28 29.67 -0.65 4.79
N VAL A 29 29.46 0.64 4.55
CA VAL A 29 28.16 1.32 4.65
C VAL A 29 27.23 0.87 3.51
N ARG A 30 27.75 0.70 2.28
CA ARG A 30 27.02 0.06 1.16
C ARG A 30 26.69 -1.41 1.43
N ARG A 31 27.55 -2.15 2.13
CA ARG A 31 27.35 -3.57 2.51
C ARG A 31 26.46 -3.75 3.74
N LYS A 32 26.50 -2.84 4.71
CA LYS A 32 25.68 -2.87 5.95
C LYS A 32 24.27 -2.31 5.77
N GLY A 33 23.95 -1.69 4.63
CA GLY A 33 22.69 -0.97 4.41
C GLY A 33 21.75 -1.53 3.35
N ARG A 34 22.02 -2.70 2.75
CA ARG A 34 21.06 -3.35 1.82
C ARG A 34 20.14 -4.28 2.60
N VAL A 35 19.08 -3.70 3.14
CA VAL A 35 17.86 -4.45 3.47
C VAL A 35 17.42 -5.17 2.19
N SER A 36 17.27 -6.50 2.25
CA SER A 36 16.84 -7.28 1.09
C SER A 36 15.36 -6.99 0.80
N ASP A 37 14.94 -7.18 -0.44
CA ASP A 37 13.54 -7.00 -0.85
C ASP A 37 12.60 -7.95 -0.06
N ALA A 38 13.12 -9.13 0.31
CA ALA A 38 12.44 -10.07 1.19
C ALA A 38 12.27 -9.55 2.63
N GLN A 39 13.19 -8.70 3.13
CA GLN A 39 13.08 -8.14 4.48
C GLN A 39 11.97 -7.08 4.57
N ILE A 40 11.74 -6.31 3.50
CA ILE A 40 10.74 -5.23 3.46
C ILE A 40 9.31 -5.78 3.41
N THR A 41 9.15 -7.01 2.91
CA THR A 41 7.85 -7.62 2.59
C THR A 41 7.38 -8.60 3.66
N TYR A 42 6.20 -9.19 3.42
CA TYR A 42 5.52 -10.10 4.32
C TYR A 42 5.33 -11.45 3.61
N PRO A 43 6.30 -12.38 3.66
CA PRO A 43 6.17 -13.68 3.01
C PRO A 43 5.06 -14.56 3.63
N PRO A 44 4.59 -15.61 2.94
CA PRO A 44 4.96 -15.95 1.56
C PRO A 44 4.41 -14.90 0.57
N LEU A 45 5.13 -14.63 -0.52
CA LEU A 45 4.77 -13.58 -1.49
C LEU A 45 4.03 -14.17 -2.69
N ASP A 46 3.21 -13.33 -3.34
CA ASP A 46 2.55 -13.64 -4.61
C ASP A 46 1.74 -14.95 -4.59
N GLN A 47 1.13 -15.25 -3.44
CA GLN A 47 0.18 -16.34 -3.24
C GLN A 47 -0.95 -15.93 -2.28
N PRO A 48 -2.19 -16.43 -2.48
CA PRO A 48 -3.30 -16.17 -1.57
C PRO A 48 -3.04 -16.71 -0.17
N LYS A 49 -3.28 -15.87 0.85
CA LYS A 49 -3.26 -16.23 2.27
C LYS A 49 -4.68 -16.09 2.83
N PRO A 50 -5.32 -17.19 3.26
CA PRO A 50 -6.68 -17.12 3.78
C PRO A 50 -6.71 -16.38 5.12
N LEU A 51 -7.68 -15.49 5.28
CA LEU A 51 -7.96 -14.80 6.56
C LEU A 51 -9.35 -15.18 7.12
N GLY A 52 -10.00 -16.19 6.55
CA GLY A 52 -11.34 -16.65 6.91
C GLY A 52 -12.40 -16.33 5.86
N ASP A 53 -13.59 -16.91 6.01
CA ASP A 53 -14.77 -16.89 5.12
C ASP A 53 -14.75 -15.88 3.97
N GLY A 54 -14.20 -16.30 2.82
CA GLY A 54 -14.25 -15.51 1.58
C GLY A 54 -13.24 -14.36 1.50
N VAL A 55 -12.25 -14.29 2.39
CA VAL A 55 -11.23 -13.23 2.39
C VAL A 55 -9.82 -13.80 2.33
N TRP A 56 -9.04 -13.31 1.38
CA TRP A 56 -7.61 -13.59 1.28
C TRP A 56 -6.82 -12.30 1.12
N ILE A 57 -5.54 -12.36 1.46
CA ILE A 57 -4.57 -11.32 1.10
C ILE A 57 -3.46 -11.93 0.25
N VAL A 58 -2.86 -11.11 -0.61
CA VAL A 58 -1.62 -11.44 -1.31
C VAL A 58 -0.62 -10.34 -1.02
N ASP A 59 0.42 -10.67 -0.28
CA ASP A 59 1.55 -9.77 -0.06
C ASP A 59 2.52 -9.86 -1.24
N SER A 60 3.07 -8.72 -1.65
CA SER A 60 3.96 -8.63 -2.80
C SER A 60 4.94 -7.45 -2.65
N GLY A 61 5.71 -7.19 -3.70
CA GLY A 61 6.67 -6.12 -3.77
C GLY A 61 8.08 -6.53 -3.31
N PRO A 62 8.88 -5.58 -2.81
CA PRO A 62 8.53 -4.18 -2.63
C PRO A 62 8.37 -3.44 -3.97
N ILE A 63 7.52 -2.41 -3.99
CA ILE A 63 7.50 -1.42 -5.08
C ILE A 63 8.47 -0.29 -4.78
N SER A 64 8.86 0.47 -5.81
CA SER A 64 9.57 1.74 -5.64
C SER A 64 8.58 2.90 -5.80
N ALA A 65 8.28 3.60 -4.71
CA ALA A 65 7.40 4.77 -4.70
C ALA A 65 8.17 5.97 -4.13
N ALA A 66 8.30 7.04 -4.92
CA ALA A 66 9.08 8.24 -4.57
C ALA A 66 10.51 7.93 -4.04
N GLY A 67 11.16 6.91 -4.60
CA GLY A 67 12.50 6.47 -4.20
C GLY A 67 12.55 5.60 -2.93
N MET A 68 11.39 5.27 -2.36
CA MET A 68 11.27 4.40 -1.18
C MET A 68 10.76 3.02 -1.59
N LYS A 69 11.36 1.98 -1.00
CA LYS A 69 10.89 0.60 -1.16
C LYS A 69 9.79 0.32 -0.15
N LEU A 70 8.59 0.00 -0.64
CA LEU A 70 7.40 -0.21 0.19
C LEU A 70 6.79 -1.60 -0.11
N PRO A 71 6.36 -2.36 0.91
CA PRO A 71 5.58 -3.57 0.70
C PRO A 71 4.20 -3.19 0.13
N VAL A 72 3.59 -4.07 -0.65
CA VAL A 72 2.22 -3.89 -1.16
C VAL A 72 1.40 -5.13 -0.89
N ARG A 73 0.08 -4.94 -0.77
CA ARG A 73 -0.87 -6.01 -0.53
C ARG A 73 -2.10 -5.84 -1.40
N MET A 74 -2.54 -6.92 -2.03
CA MET A 74 -3.89 -7.03 -2.57
C MET A 74 -4.78 -7.71 -1.53
N THR A 75 -6.06 -7.37 -1.53
CA THR A 75 -7.10 -8.14 -0.81
C THR A 75 -8.04 -8.77 -1.83
N MET A 76 -8.39 -10.03 -1.62
CA MET A 76 -9.34 -10.78 -2.43
C MET A 76 -10.61 -11.00 -1.62
N LEU A 77 -11.76 -10.69 -2.21
CA LEU A 77 -13.07 -10.95 -1.63
C LEU A 77 -13.84 -11.90 -2.56
N ARG A 78 -14.34 -13.01 -2.02
CA ARG A 78 -15.30 -13.87 -2.73
C ARG A 78 -16.69 -13.26 -2.60
N LEU A 79 -17.36 -13.09 -3.72
CA LEU A 79 -18.72 -12.57 -3.80
C LEU A 79 -19.75 -13.69 -3.69
N SER A 80 -21.03 -13.35 -3.50
CA SER A 80 -22.09 -14.35 -3.30
C SER A 80 -22.33 -15.23 -4.53
N ASP A 81 -22.02 -14.73 -5.73
CA ASP A 81 -22.08 -15.51 -6.98
C ASP A 81 -20.88 -16.46 -7.16
N GLY A 82 -19.95 -16.49 -6.20
CA GLY A 82 -18.74 -17.31 -6.22
C GLY A 82 -17.57 -16.68 -6.97
N SER A 83 -17.74 -15.52 -7.61
CA SER A 83 -16.65 -14.81 -8.26
C SER A 83 -15.73 -14.10 -7.26
N VAL A 84 -14.57 -13.66 -7.74
CA VAL A 84 -13.56 -12.98 -6.94
C VAL A 84 -13.39 -11.53 -7.39
N LEU A 85 -13.39 -10.64 -6.42
CA LEU A 85 -13.01 -9.23 -6.54
C LEU A 85 -11.59 -9.03 -5.99
N LEU A 86 -10.73 -8.38 -6.76
CA LEU A 86 -9.35 -8.04 -6.38
C LEU A 86 -9.24 -6.55 -6.03
N HIS A 87 -9.06 -6.27 -4.75
CA HIS A 87 -8.86 -4.92 -4.22
C HIS A 87 -7.39 -4.56 -4.14
N SER A 88 -6.99 -3.48 -4.83
CA SER A 88 -5.58 -3.06 -4.98
C SER A 88 -4.68 -4.20 -5.52
N PRO A 89 -4.91 -4.71 -6.74
CA PRO A 89 -4.10 -5.79 -7.31
C PRO A 89 -2.58 -5.52 -7.24
N THR A 90 -1.82 -6.53 -6.81
CA THR A 90 -0.34 -6.50 -6.83
C THR A 90 0.20 -7.02 -8.15
N ARG A 91 1.51 -7.27 -8.26
CA ARG A 91 2.14 -7.82 -9.46
C ARG A 91 1.39 -9.05 -9.98
N TYR A 92 1.10 -9.07 -11.27
CA TYR A 92 0.53 -10.23 -11.93
C TYR A 92 1.60 -11.31 -12.16
N THR A 93 1.24 -12.58 -11.93
CA THR A 93 1.99 -13.73 -12.45
C THR A 93 1.02 -14.82 -12.87
N PRO A 94 1.32 -15.65 -13.88
CA PRO A 94 0.46 -16.78 -14.26
C PRO A 94 0.21 -17.75 -13.10
N ARG A 95 1.20 -17.97 -12.24
CA ARG A 95 1.07 -18.82 -11.05
C ARG A 95 0.07 -18.26 -10.05
N LEU A 96 0.14 -16.96 -9.76
CA LEU A 96 -0.81 -16.30 -8.87
C LEU A 96 -2.21 -16.32 -9.47
N ALA A 97 -2.34 -16.03 -10.76
CA ALA A 97 -3.61 -16.10 -11.48
C ALA A 97 -4.26 -17.49 -11.35
N GLN A 98 -3.49 -18.55 -11.58
CA GLN A 98 -3.95 -19.93 -11.41
C GLN A 98 -4.44 -20.21 -9.99
N ALA A 99 -3.67 -19.81 -8.98
CA ALA A 99 -4.07 -19.98 -7.57
C ALA A 99 -5.33 -19.19 -7.19
N ILE A 100 -5.60 -18.06 -7.85
CA ILE A 100 -6.83 -17.30 -7.65
C ILE A 100 -8.01 -17.99 -8.35
N GLU A 101 -7.83 -18.52 -9.56
CA GLU A 101 -8.89 -19.25 -10.28
C GLU A 101 -9.34 -20.52 -9.56
N GLU A 102 -8.47 -21.14 -8.75
CA GLU A 102 -8.86 -22.24 -7.85
C GLU A 102 -9.82 -21.79 -6.73
N ILE A 103 -9.81 -20.51 -6.37
CA ILE A 103 -10.74 -19.92 -5.39
C ILE A 103 -12.05 -19.50 -6.08
N GLY A 104 -11.96 -18.95 -7.29
CA GLY A 104 -13.11 -18.56 -8.11
C GLY A 104 -12.72 -17.61 -9.25
N PRO A 105 -13.62 -17.40 -10.23
CA PRO A 105 -13.30 -16.60 -11.41
C PRO A 105 -13.14 -15.12 -11.05
N VAL A 106 -12.06 -14.49 -11.53
CA VAL A 106 -11.85 -13.04 -11.34
C VAL A 106 -12.83 -12.24 -12.20
N ARG A 107 -13.69 -11.44 -11.57
CA ARG A 107 -14.69 -10.60 -12.26
C ARG A 107 -14.50 -9.10 -12.06
N HIS A 108 -13.84 -8.69 -10.98
CA HIS A 108 -13.72 -7.28 -10.63
C HIS A 108 -12.29 -6.93 -10.19
N LEU A 109 -11.73 -5.90 -10.81
CA LEU A 109 -10.45 -5.30 -10.43
C LEU A 109 -10.73 -3.91 -9.85
N ILE A 110 -10.28 -3.65 -8.63
CA ILE A 110 -10.53 -2.37 -7.95
C ILE A 110 -9.23 -1.59 -7.84
N ALA A 111 -9.26 -0.36 -8.35
CA ALA A 111 -8.26 0.68 -8.10
C ALA A 111 -8.80 1.61 -6.99
N PRO A 112 -8.50 1.31 -5.70
CA PRO A 112 -9.18 1.95 -4.59
C PRO A 112 -8.66 3.35 -4.29
N THR A 113 -7.51 3.75 -4.84
CA THR A 113 -6.93 5.08 -4.67
C THR A 113 -6.33 5.57 -5.97
N ILE A 114 -5.99 6.86 -6.02
CA ILE A 114 -5.32 7.48 -7.17
C ILE A 114 -3.87 6.98 -7.38
N ALA A 115 -3.28 6.27 -6.41
CA ALA A 115 -1.89 5.80 -6.45
C ALA A 115 -1.76 4.29 -6.73
N HIS A 116 -2.87 3.53 -6.65
CA HIS A 116 -2.87 2.06 -6.72
C HIS A 116 -3.26 1.52 -8.10
N SER A 117 -2.61 2.03 -9.17
CA SER A 117 -2.90 1.63 -10.55
C SER A 117 -1.78 0.88 -11.27
N SER A 118 -0.60 0.74 -10.65
CA SER A 118 0.64 0.29 -11.31
C SER A 118 0.58 -1.10 -11.93
N PHE A 119 -0.23 -2.01 -11.38
CA PHE A 119 -0.33 -3.40 -11.84
C PHE A 119 -1.58 -3.70 -12.65
N LEU A 120 -2.50 -2.74 -12.77
CA LEU A 120 -3.82 -2.99 -13.38
C LEU A 120 -3.73 -3.36 -14.86
N ALA A 121 -2.73 -2.84 -15.59
CA ALA A 121 -2.57 -3.13 -17.01
C ALA A 121 -2.33 -4.63 -17.25
N GLU A 122 -1.47 -5.27 -16.46
CA GLU A 122 -1.15 -6.69 -16.59
C GLU A 122 -2.37 -7.56 -16.21
N TRP A 123 -3.06 -7.22 -15.13
CA TRP A 123 -4.30 -7.92 -14.74
C TRP A 123 -5.41 -7.77 -15.78
N GLN A 124 -5.61 -6.57 -16.33
CA GLN A 124 -6.63 -6.33 -17.35
C GLN A 124 -6.30 -7.06 -18.67
N LEU A 125 -5.03 -7.19 -19.01
CA LEU A 125 -4.60 -7.96 -20.18
C LEU A 125 -4.89 -9.46 -19.98
N ALA A 126 -4.62 -10.00 -18.79
CA ALA A 126 -4.87 -11.41 -18.46
C ALA A 126 -6.37 -11.72 -18.29
N TYR A 127 -7.16 -10.74 -17.83
CA TYR A 127 -8.58 -10.87 -17.56
C TYR A 127 -9.40 -9.83 -18.34
N PRO A 128 -9.49 -9.95 -19.68
CA PRO A 128 -10.11 -8.93 -20.52
C PRO A 128 -11.62 -8.74 -20.26
N THR A 129 -12.27 -9.74 -19.66
CA THR A 129 -13.69 -9.71 -19.28
C THR A 129 -13.93 -9.22 -17.85
N ALA A 130 -12.89 -9.06 -17.04
CA ALA A 130 -13.03 -8.49 -15.71
C ALA A 130 -13.25 -6.98 -15.81
N LYS A 131 -14.22 -6.48 -15.04
CA LYS A 131 -14.55 -5.05 -15.00
C LYS A 131 -13.59 -4.33 -14.04
N LEU A 132 -12.93 -3.30 -14.54
CA LEU A 132 -12.04 -2.45 -13.76
C LEU A 132 -12.81 -1.23 -13.22
N TRP A 133 -12.88 -1.15 -11.90
CA TRP A 133 -13.48 -0.06 -11.16
C TRP A 133 -12.43 0.82 -10.51
N ALA A 134 -12.60 2.13 -10.55
CA ALA A 134 -11.64 3.05 -9.96
C ALA A 134 -12.31 4.15 -9.16
N VAL A 135 -11.59 4.71 -8.18
CA VAL A 135 -12.04 5.97 -7.57
C VAL A 135 -12.17 7.09 -8.62
N PRO A 136 -13.15 8.00 -8.45
CA PRO A 136 -13.34 9.13 -9.35
C PRO A 136 -12.07 9.97 -9.51
N GLY A 137 -11.76 10.34 -10.75
CA GLY A 137 -10.59 11.15 -11.11
C GLY A 137 -9.29 10.37 -11.36
N LEU A 138 -9.26 9.04 -11.14
CA LEU A 138 -8.09 8.23 -11.52
C LEU A 138 -7.85 8.25 -13.03
N ARG A 139 -8.93 8.19 -13.83
CA ARG A 139 -8.88 8.21 -15.31
C ARG A 139 -8.17 9.44 -15.90
N ASP A 140 -8.19 10.56 -15.18
CA ASP A 140 -7.62 11.82 -15.64
C ASP A 140 -6.13 11.94 -15.31
N ARG A 141 -5.56 11.01 -14.53
CA ARG A 141 -4.15 11.04 -14.15
C ARG A 141 -3.26 10.68 -15.34
N GLY A 142 -2.27 11.53 -15.62
CA GLY A 142 -1.37 11.35 -16.76
C GLY A 142 -0.62 10.01 -16.79
N LEU A 143 -0.29 9.42 -15.63
CA LEU A 143 0.31 8.08 -15.57
C LEU A 143 -0.66 6.99 -16.04
N VAL A 144 -1.94 7.08 -15.68
CA VAL A 144 -2.98 6.12 -16.08
C VAL A 144 -3.31 6.25 -17.56
N ARG A 145 -3.43 7.49 -18.07
CA ARG A 145 -3.66 7.73 -19.52
C ARG A 145 -2.52 7.16 -20.39
N ARG A 146 -1.29 7.12 -19.86
CA ARG A 146 -0.11 6.58 -20.54
C ARG A 146 0.08 5.07 -20.35
N SER A 147 -0.56 4.46 -19.36
CA SER A 147 -0.39 3.03 -19.07
C SER A 147 -1.30 2.12 -19.91
N GLY A 148 -2.25 2.69 -20.67
CA GLY A 148 -3.22 1.91 -21.45
C GLY A 148 -4.30 1.24 -20.61
N VAL A 149 -4.37 1.54 -19.30
CA VAL A 149 -5.40 1.00 -18.40
C VAL A 149 -6.76 1.56 -18.78
N ARG A 150 -7.71 0.69 -19.11
CA ARG A 150 -9.10 1.04 -19.39
C ARG A 150 -9.92 0.97 -18.11
N ILE A 151 -10.44 2.09 -17.65
CA ILE A 151 -11.35 2.13 -16.49
C ILE A 151 -12.79 2.02 -16.99
N ASP A 152 -13.44 0.91 -16.66
CA ASP A 152 -14.79 0.59 -17.13
C ASP A 152 -15.86 1.35 -16.33
N ALA A 153 -15.65 1.59 -15.02
CA ALA A 153 -16.58 2.33 -14.18
C ALA A 153 -15.88 3.07 -13.02
N ASP A 154 -16.50 4.16 -12.57
CA ASP A 154 -16.06 4.86 -11.37
C ASP A 154 -16.82 4.33 -10.13
N LEU A 155 -16.10 4.18 -9.02
CA LEU A 155 -16.67 3.81 -7.72
C LEU A 155 -17.49 4.98 -7.15
N ALA A 156 -18.64 4.64 -6.57
CA ALA A 156 -19.54 5.58 -5.91
C ALA A 156 -19.55 5.41 -4.39
N HIS A 157 -20.35 6.20 -3.68
CA HIS A 157 -20.56 6.00 -2.24
C HIS A 157 -21.32 4.71 -1.92
N ALA A 158 -22.26 4.30 -2.77
CA ALA A 158 -22.97 3.03 -2.60
C ALA A 158 -22.27 1.91 -3.35
N ALA A 159 -22.35 0.69 -2.82
CA ALA A 159 -21.93 -0.50 -3.54
C ALA A 159 -22.84 -0.73 -4.77
N PRO A 160 -22.27 -1.06 -5.94
CA PRO A 160 -23.05 -1.45 -7.11
C PRO A 160 -23.62 -2.87 -6.93
N ALA A 161 -24.61 -3.22 -7.76
CA ALA A 161 -25.37 -4.48 -7.64
C ALA A 161 -24.49 -5.73 -7.68
N GLU A 162 -23.34 -5.64 -8.34
CA GLU A 162 -22.34 -6.71 -8.47
C GLU A 162 -21.83 -7.26 -7.12
N TRP A 163 -21.84 -6.45 -6.05
CA TRP A 163 -21.42 -6.92 -4.71
C TRP A 163 -22.20 -6.30 -3.55
N ALA A 164 -23.24 -5.52 -3.82
CA ALA A 164 -24.03 -4.82 -2.79
C ALA A 164 -24.71 -5.77 -1.79
N ASP A 165 -24.84 -7.06 -2.11
CA ASP A 165 -25.45 -8.12 -1.31
C ASP A 165 -24.51 -8.75 -0.27
N ALA A 166 -23.19 -8.62 -0.44
CA ALA A 166 -22.19 -9.06 0.55
C ALA A 166 -21.27 -7.94 1.09
N VAL A 167 -21.08 -6.86 0.33
CA VAL A 167 -20.04 -5.87 0.61
C VAL A 167 -20.64 -4.46 0.66
N ASP A 168 -20.46 -3.79 1.80
CA ASP A 168 -20.67 -2.34 1.89
C ASP A 168 -19.46 -1.60 1.31
N GLN A 169 -19.70 -0.40 0.79
CA GLN A 169 -18.67 0.45 0.21
C GLN A 169 -18.87 1.88 0.69
N GLY A 170 -17.80 2.66 0.65
CA GLY A 170 -17.90 4.12 0.67
C GLY A 170 -16.63 4.77 0.14
N LEU A 171 -16.65 6.11 0.10
CA LEU A 171 -15.52 6.92 -0.31
C LEU A 171 -15.09 7.85 0.82
N VAL A 172 -13.79 8.01 1.01
CA VAL A 172 -13.21 9.12 1.77
C VAL A 172 -12.56 10.08 0.80
N ARG A 173 -13.02 11.33 0.78
CA ARG A 173 -12.46 12.39 -0.07
C ARG A 173 -11.60 13.35 0.74
N GLY A 174 -10.59 13.89 0.08
CA GLY A 174 -9.72 14.95 0.58
C GLY A 174 -9.44 16.01 -0.48
N GLY A 175 -8.58 16.95 -0.14
CA GLY A 175 -8.06 17.98 -1.05
C GLY A 175 -7.12 17.41 -2.09
N GLY A 176 -6.81 18.18 -3.14
CA GLY A 176 -5.87 17.78 -4.19
C GLY A 176 -6.29 16.57 -5.02
N GLY A 177 -7.59 16.24 -5.02
CA GLY A 177 -8.13 15.05 -5.68
C GLY A 177 -7.84 13.74 -4.96
N PHE A 178 -7.52 13.78 -3.65
CA PHE A 178 -7.46 12.58 -2.84
C PHE A 178 -8.83 11.92 -2.76
N CYS A 179 -8.89 10.63 -3.08
CA CYS A 179 -10.06 9.80 -2.93
C CYS A 179 -9.60 8.37 -2.66
N GLU A 180 -10.15 7.77 -1.62
CA GLU A 180 -10.00 6.34 -1.32
C GLU A 180 -11.36 5.69 -1.19
N ALA A 181 -11.53 4.53 -1.81
CA ALA A 181 -12.69 3.66 -1.60
C ALA A 181 -12.39 2.65 -0.50
N TRP A 182 -13.30 2.53 0.48
CA TRP A 182 -13.25 1.49 1.50
C TRP A 182 -14.35 0.47 1.26
N PHE A 183 -14.09 -0.78 1.63
CA PHE A 183 -14.98 -1.92 1.44
C PHE A 183 -15.17 -2.63 2.78
N PHE A 184 -16.40 -2.99 3.15
CA PHE A 184 -16.67 -3.80 4.33
C PHE A 184 -17.39 -5.08 3.91
N HIS A 185 -16.66 -6.20 3.96
CA HIS A 185 -17.20 -7.52 3.66
C HIS A 185 -17.99 -8.01 4.88
N ARG A 186 -19.32 -7.99 4.76
CA ARG A 186 -20.26 -8.27 5.87
C ARG A 186 -20.11 -9.69 6.44
N PRO A 187 -20.03 -10.76 5.62
CA PRO A 187 -19.94 -12.14 6.14
C PRO A 187 -18.76 -12.34 7.11
N SER A 188 -17.57 -11.85 6.73
CA SER A 188 -16.36 -11.99 7.55
C SER A 188 -16.15 -10.84 8.56
N ARG A 189 -16.98 -9.79 8.50
CA ARG A 189 -16.79 -8.51 9.20
C ARG A 189 -15.39 -7.91 9.00
N THR A 190 -14.91 -7.92 7.77
CA THR A 190 -13.58 -7.38 7.42
C THR A 190 -13.73 -6.03 6.74
N LEU A 191 -13.11 -5.00 7.30
CA LEU A 191 -12.93 -3.71 6.64
C LEU A 191 -11.64 -3.75 5.80
N VAL A 192 -11.71 -3.31 4.56
CA VAL A 192 -10.61 -3.23 3.62
C VAL A 192 -10.40 -1.77 3.24
N LEU A 193 -9.16 -1.32 3.43
CA LEU A 193 -8.65 0.02 3.14
C LEU A 193 -7.41 -0.12 2.22
N ALA A 194 -6.85 1.01 1.81
CA ALA A 194 -5.58 1.10 1.12
C ALA A 194 -4.58 1.98 1.88
N ASP A 195 -4.66 3.30 1.71
CA ASP A 195 -3.66 4.29 2.15
C ASP A 195 -4.16 5.15 3.32
N LEU A 196 -5.45 5.07 3.68
CA LEU A 196 -6.02 5.79 4.81
C LEU A 196 -5.38 5.43 6.15
N ILE A 197 -4.85 4.20 6.27
CA ILE A 197 -4.10 3.72 7.42
C ILE A 197 -2.86 2.99 6.91
N GLU A 198 -1.71 3.35 7.49
CA GLU A 198 -0.45 2.65 7.26
C GLU A 198 0.11 2.15 8.59
N ASN A 199 0.70 0.96 8.56
CA ASN A 199 1.33 0.37 9.75
C ASN A 199 2.60 -0.39 9.39
N MET A 200 3.54 0.28 8.73
CA MET A 200 4.80 -0.33 8.35
C MET A 200 5.61 -0.73 9.57
N ASP A 201 6.13 -1.97 9.59
CA ASP A 201 7.11 -2.39 10.57
C ASP A 201 8.45 -1.68 10.32
N PRO A 202 8.88 -0.78 11.23
CA PRO A 202 10.12 -0.03 11.06
C PRO A 202 11.37 -0.92 11.07
N ALA A 203 11.32 -2.15 11.61
CA ALA A 203 12.44 -3.09 11.61
C ALA A 203 12.65 -3.76 10.24
N LYS A 204 11.61 -3.77 9.40
CA LYS A 204 11.67 -4.26 8.02
C LYS A 204 12.20 -3.25 7.02
N LEU A 205 12.31 -1.98 7.41
CA LEU A 205 12.67 -0.87 6.52
C LEU A 205 14.17 -0.53 6.59
N PRO A 206 14.77 -0.06 5.48
CA PRO A 206 16.09 0.58 5.53
C PRO A 206 16.11 1.71 6.56
N PRO A 207 17.23 1.95 7.29
CA PRO A 207 17.26 2.90 8.40
C PRO A 207 16.74 4.31 8.06
N VAL A 208 17.10 4.84 6.89
CA VAL A 208 16.62 6.15 6.41
C VAL A 208 15.12 6.11 6.13
N THR A 209 14.63 5.10 5.43
CA THR A 209 13.18 4.91 5.17
C THR A 209 12.41 4.74 6.48
N SER A 210 12.94 3.97 7.43
CA SER A 210 12.36 3.76 8.75
C SER A 210 12.19 5.09 9.50
N LEU A 211 13.21 5.94 9.50
CA LEU A 211 13.16 7.27 10.09
C LEU A 211 12.08 8.15 9.41
N LEU A 212 12.06 8.18 8.08
CA LEU A 212 11.07 8.96 7.31
C LEU A 212 9.64 8.48 7.57
N MET A 213 9.39 7.17 7.58
CA MET A 213 8.07 6.59 7.83
C MET A 213 7.59 6.86 9.27
N ARG A 214 8.49 6.81 10.26
CA ARG A 214 8.17 7.20 11.65
C ARG A 214 7.79 8.67 11.75
N ALA A 215 8.52 9.54 11.07
CA ALA A 215 8.25 10.97 11.01
C ALA A 215 6.92 11.27 10.29
N ALA A 216 6.54 10.47 9.29
CA ALA A 216 5.27 10.57 8.58
C ALA A 216 4.08 9.93 9.31
N ALA A 217 4.28 9.30 10.47
CA ALA A 217 3.32 8.47 11.20
C ALA A 217 2.88 7.16 10.52
N ALA A 218 3.56 6.73 9.46
CA ALA A 218 3.25 5.53 8.66
C ALA A 218 3.58 4.19 9.36
N THR A 219 4.17 4.22 10.56
CA THR A 219 4.57 3.04 11.36
C THR A 219 3.73 2.88 12.64
N ARG A 220 2.58 3.55 12.73
CA ARG A 220 1.83 3.70 13.99
C ARG A 220 0.41 3.14 13.93
N GLY A 221 0.02 2.50 12.82
CA GLY A 221 -1.35 2.06 12.62
C GLY A 221 -2.33 3.23 12.61
N THR A 222 -2.01 4.29 11.86
CA THR A 222 -2.84 5.49 11.75
C THR A 222 -2.68 6.12 10.38
N THR A 223 -3.53 7.10 10.06
CA THR A 223 -3.39 7.93 8.87
C THR A 223 -2.09 8.74 8.92
N GLY A 224 -1.24 8.57 7.91
CA GLY A 224 -0.01 9.33 7.76
C GLY A 224 -0.26 10.83 7.68
N PHE A 225 0.67 11.65 8.18
CA PHE A 225 0.47 13.10 8.31
C PHE A 225 0.15 13.80 6.98
N HIS A 226 0.72 13.32 5.87
CA HIS A 226 0.44 13.82 4.53
C HIS A 226 -1.03 13.60 4.13
N VAL A 227 -1.60 12.43 4.42
CA VAL A 227 -3.03 12.14 4.21
C VAL A 227 -3.90 12.96 5.16
N ARG A 228 -3.50 13.13 6.42
CA ARG A 228 -4.25 13.97 7.38
C ARG A 228 -4.45 15.38 6.85
N ALA A 229 -3.39 16.01 6.32
CA ALA A 229 -3.45 17.36 5.77
C ALA A 229 -4.51 17.49 4.65
N VAL A 230 -4.55 16.54 3.71
CA VAL A 230 -5.55 16.58 2.63
C VAL A 230 -6.96 16.27 3.12
N LEU A 231 -7.13 15.37 4.09
CA LEU A 231 -8.45 15.06 4.67
C LEU A 231 -9.03 16.23 5.46
N LEU A 232 -8.20 17.03 6.13
CA LEU A 232 -8.65 18.20 6.87
C LEU A 232 -9.31 19.26 5.97
N SER A 233 -8.92 19.36 4.69
CA SER A 233 -9.59 20.25 3.74
C SER A 233 -11.04 19.84 3.42
N LYS A 234 -11.40 18.58 3.67
CA LYS A 234 -12.76 18.03 3.53
C LYS A 234 -13.23 17.35 4.82
N LYS A 235 -12.87 17.93 5.96
CA LYS A 235 -13.00 17.33 7.30
C LYS A 235 -14.39 16.75 7.59
N ALA A 236 -15.46 17.48 7.27
CA ALA A 236 -16.83 17.04 7.55
C ALA A 236 -17.21 15.78 6.74
N GLU A 237 -16.90 15.76 5.45
CA GLU A 237 -17.14 14.61 4.56
C GLU A 237 -16.32 13.39 5.00
N ALA A 238 -15.02 13.61 5.25
CA ALA A 238 -14.13 12.56 5.72
C ALA A 238 -14.60 11.96 7.06
N ARG A 239 -15.01 12.81 8.01
CA ARG A 239 -15.58 12.37 9.30
C ARG A 239 -16.83 11.52 9.13
N LYS A 240 -17.75 11.91 8.25
CA LYS A 240 -18.99 11.15 8.01
C LYS A 240 -18.66 9.73 7.52
N SER A 241 -17.79 9.63 6.52
CA SER A 241 -17.36 8.34 5.96
C SER A 241 -16.61 7.48 6.98
N VAL A 242 -15.69 8.09 7.75
CA VAL A 242 -14.97 7.42 8.84
C VAL A 242 -15.88 6.97 9.98
N SER A 243 -16.92 7.75 10.30
CA SER A 243 -17.92 7.35 11.30
C SER A 243 -18.68 6.11 10.86
N HIS A 244 -19.03 6.00 9.58
CA HIS A 244 -19.63 4.79 9.03
C HIS A 244 -18.68 3.59 9.14
N MET A 245 -17.39 3.75 8.78
CA MET A 245 -16.39 2.67 8.93
C MET A 245 -16.23 2.20 10.38
N ILE A 246 -16.30 3.12 11.35
CA ILE A 246 -16.22 2.76 12.78
C ILE A 246 -17.50 2.03 13.23
N ALA A 247 -18.66 2.45 12.72
CA ALA A 247 -19.96 1.89 13.08
C ALA A 247 -20.18 0.46 12.55
N THR A 248 -19.42 0.01 11.54
CA THR A 248 -19.47 -1.40 11.09
C THR A 248 -18.87 -2.37 12.11
N GLU A 249 -18.11 -1.86 13.08
CA GLU A 249 -17.42 -2.64 14.12
C GLU A 249 -16.69 -3.87 13.55
N PRO A 250 -15.66 -3.65 12.71
CA PRO A 250 -14.99 -4.73 12.04
C PRO A 250 -14.25 -5.64 13.03
N ARG A 251 -14.25 -6.94 12.72
CA ARG A 251 -13.40 -7.93 13.39
C ARG A 251 -11.98 -7.90 12.86
N ARG A 252 -11.76 -7.32 11.68
CA ARG A 252 -10.45 -7.17 11.04
C ARG A 252 -10.40 -5.91 10.18
N VAL A 253 -9.26 -5.23 10.15
CA VAL A 253 -8.98 -4.16 9.20
C VAL A 253 -7.74 -4.50 8.37
N ILE A 254 -7.88 -4.54 7.05
CA ILE A 254 -6.82 -4.81 6.09
C ILE A 254 -6.46 -3.52 5.35
N PHE A 255 -5.18 -3.28 5.12
CA PHE A 255 -4.67 -2.18 4.29
C PHE A 255 -3.40 -2.57 3.54
N SER A 256 -3.02 -1.73 2.57
CA SER A 256 -1.99 -2.02 1.56
C SER A 256 -0.57 -2.13 2.13
N HIS A 257 -0.31 -1.46 3.26
CA HIS A 257 1.04 -1.22 3.75
C HIS A 257 1.20 -1.59 5.23
N GLY A 258 1.91 -2.70 5.48
CA GLY A 258 2.33 -3.08 6.83
C GLY A 258 1.47 -4.13 7.51
N GLU A 259 1.43 -4.12 8.84
CA GLU A 259 0.67 -5.09 9.65
C GLU A 259 -0.79 -4.66 9.83
N CYS A 260 -1.71 -5.50 9.38
CA CYS A 260 -3.17 -5.31 9.52
C CYS A 260 -3.64 -5.38 10.99
N PHE A 261 -4.85 -4.89 11.24
CA PHE A 261 -5.49 -5.06 12.55
C PHE A 261 -6.26 -6.38 12.59
N GLY A 262 -5.73 -7.35 13.34
CA GLY A 262 -6.36 -8.64 13.62
C GLY A 262 -7.25 -8.60 14.86
N GLU A 263 -6.66 -8.75 16.04
CA GLU A 263 -7.39 -8.66 17.31
C GLU A 263 -7.77 -7.22 17.65
N HIS A 264 -8.91 -7.04 18.36
CA HIS A 264 -9.41 -5.73 18.78
C HIS A 264 -9.49 -4.69 17.63
N ALA A 265 -9.74 -5.15 16.40
CA ALA A 265 -9.64 -4.33 15.20
C ALA A 265 -10.51 -3.08 15.23
N SER A 266 -11.72 -3.17 15.79
CA SER A 266 -12.61 -2.02 16.00
C SER A 266 -12.02 -0.96 16.93
N GLU A 267 -11.34 -1.36 18.01
CA GLU A 267 -10.68 -0.41 18.91
C GLU A 267 -9.46 0.22 18.25
N HIS A 268 -8.67 -0.59 17.52
CA HIS A 268 -7.53 -0.10 16.75
C HIS A 268 -7.98 0.93 15.72
N LEU A 269 -9.08 0.66 15.00
CA LEU A 269 -9.69 1.57 14.04
C LEU A 269 -10.12 2.90 14.68
N ARG A 270 -10.82 2.84 15.83
CA ARG A 270 -11.22 4.05 16.57
C ARG A 270 -10.00 4.88 16.99
N ARG A 271 -8.94 4.24 17.49
CA ARG A 271 -7.68 4.91 17.84
C ARG A 271 -6.98 5.51 16.62
N ALA A 272 -6.93 4.77 15.51
CA ALA A 272 -6.31 5.19 14.26
C ALA A 272 -6.91 6.49 13.71
N PHE A 273 -8.22 6.68 13.87
CA PHE A 273 -8.96 7.87 13.41
C PHE A 273 -9.29 8.89 14.51
N ALA A 274 -8.84 8.70 15.75
CA ALA A 274 -9.15 9.61 16.87
C ALA A 274 -8.72 11.05 16.58
N TRP A 275 -7.62 11.26 15.84
CA TRP A 275 -7.17 12.58 15.41
C TRP A 275 -8.19 13.32 14.54
N LEU A 276 -8.97 12.59 13.73
CA LEU A 276 -10.00 13.15 12.87
C LEU A 276 -11.28 13.37 13.65
N MET A 277 -11.61 12.48 14.59
CA MET A 277 -12.89 12.48 15.32
C MET A 277 -12.97 13.48 16.47
N LYS A 278 -11.85 13.89 17.07
CA LYS A 278 -11.83 14.90 18.14
C LYS A 278 -12.46 16.22 17.70
N SER A 279 -13.50 16.69 18.39
CA SER A 279 -14.04 18.03 18.21
C SER A 279 -12.90 19.05 18.34
N GLY A 280 -12.76 19.90 17.32
CA GLY A 280 -11.99 21.12 17.42
C GLY A 280 -12.97 22.25 17.69
#